data_AF-A0A7V0V0J0-F1
#
_entry.id   AF-A0A7V0V0J0-F1
#
_cell.length_a   1.000
_cell.length_b   1.000
_cell.length_c   1.000
_cell.angle_alpha   90.00
_cell.angle_beta   90.00
_cell.angle_gamma   90.00
#
_symmetry.space_group_name_H-M   'P 1'
#
loop_
_entity.id
_entity.type
_entity.pdbx_description
1 polymer ?
#
loop_
_entity_poly.entity_id
_entity_poly.type
_entity_poly.pdbx_seq_one_letter_code
_entity_poly.pdbx_strand_id
1 'polypeptide(L)'
;MSGTGSRLLRLVLAAIVGFLVVGCGAGGTPAPGQTVSFTPLPYGPPGIAATPTVPGGTTPIPGWTEYSQPEDGFAIALPGSWRKINPDPASLANVIQMLRQQNPELAELVESASRRLQSSDIHFIAFDMSAESVSSGFLTNLNVLHRPLEGGTTLESFGDANVQELERLTDLSSPIQRQDVQWPAGPGLCLRYTVGLDTPGGQRA
;
A
#
# COMPACT_ATOMS: atom_id res chain seq x y z
N MET A 1 4.88 -32.01 -33.67
CA MET A 1 5.31 -30.61 -33.90
C MET A 1 4.30 -29.70 -33.21
N SER A 2 4.80 -28.85 -32.31
CA SER A 2 4.19 -27.66 -31.72
C SER A 2 2.85 -27.78 -30.99
N GLY A 3 2.92 -28.01 -29.68
CA GLY A 3 1.92 -27.59 -28.70
C GLY A 3 2.59 -26.67 -27.69
N THR A 4 2.74 -25.39 -28.03
CA THR A 4 3.33 -24.37 -27.15
C THR A 4 2.27 -23.93 -26.13
N GLY A 5 2.17 -24.67 -25.02
CA GLY A 5 1.48 -24.20 -23.83
C GLY A 5 2.38 -23.20 -23.09
N SER A 6 2.03 -21.91 -23.13
CA SER A 6 2.69 -20.91 -22.30
C SER A 6 1.71 -19.79 -21.92
N ARG A 7 1.80 -19.42 -20.64
CA ARG A 7 1.41 -18.15 -20.01
C ARG A 7 -0.01 -18.06 -19.43
N LEU A 8 -0.17 -18.65 -18.25
CA LEU A 8 -1.04 -18.09 -17.22
C LEU A 8 -0.29 -16.92 -16.57
N LEU A 9 -0.33 -15.75 -17.22
CA LEU A 9 0.09 -14.48 -16.65
C LEU A 9 -1.10 -13.96 -15.83
N ARG A 10 -1.18 -14.31 -14.55
CA ARG A 10 -2.14 -13.72 -13.62
C ARG A 10 -1.63 -12.35 -13.21
N LEU A 11 -1.95 -11.35 -14.02
CA LEU A 11 -1.66 -9.95 -13.74
C LEU A 11 -2.75 -9.42 -12.80
N VAL A 12 -2.40 -9.22 -11.53
CA VAL A 12 -3.23 -8.44 -10.60
C VAL A 12 -2.34 -7.33 -10.06
N LEU A 13 -2.28 -6.22 -10.80
CA LEU A 13 -1.72 -4.97 -10.29
C LEU A 13 -2.85 -4.21 -9.60
N ALA A 14 -2.85 -4.24 -8.27
CA ALA A 14 -3.62 -3.28 -7.48
C ALA A 14 -2.92 -1.91 -7.62
N ALA A 15 -3.47 -1.04 -8.47
CA ALA A 15 -3.02 0.33 -8.63
C ALA A 15 -3.21 1.08 -7.30
N ILE A 16 -2.13 1.66 -6.77
CA ILE A 16 -2.13 2.47 -5.56
C ILE A 16 -2.26 3.92 -6.01
N VAL A 17 -3.41 4.54 -5.75
CA VAL A 17 -3.57 6.01 -5.81
C VAL A 17 -3.65 6.51 -4.38
N GLY A 18 -2.50 6.78 -3.79
CA GLY A 18 -2.36 7.43 -2.49
C GLY A 18 -1.65 8.76 -2.66
N PHE A 19 -2.39 9.87 -2.56
CA PHE A 19 -1.78 11.20 -2.47
C PHE A 19 -1.22 11.37 -1.04
N LEU A 20 -0.01 10.85 -0.80
CA LEU A 20 0.73 11.13 0.42
C LEU A 20 1.38 12.52 0.25
N VAL A 21 0.81 13.53 0.91
CA VAL A 21 1.47 14.82 1.13
C VAL A 21 2.46 14.61 2.28
N VAL A 22 3.71 14.30 1.93
CA VAL A 22 4.83 14.45 2.86
C VAL A 22 5.21 15.93 2.82
N GLY A 23 4.96 16.65 3.91
CA GLY A 23 5.41 18.02 4.06
C GLY A 23 6.95 18.07 4.09
N CYS A 24 7.56 18.58 3.02
CA CYS A 24 8.95 19.03 3.03
C CYS A 24 9.03 20.33 3.84
N GLY A 25 9.48 20.23 5.09
CA GLY A 25 9.93 21.39 5.86
C GLY A 25 11.45 21.57 5.71
N ALA A 26 11.87 22.48 4.83
CA ALA A 26 13.24 22.99 4.79
C ALA A 26 13.36 24.22 5.72
N GLY A 27 14.41 24.28 6.54
CA GLY A 27 14.90 25.54 7.12
C GLY A 27 15.36 25.46 8.58
N GLY A 28 16.60 25.01 8.79
CA GLY A 28 17.33 25.23 10.05
C GLY A 28 18.60 24.38 10.19
N THR A 29 19.77 24.95 9.89
CA THR A 29 21.12 24.39 10.07
C THR A 29 21.94 25.42 10.90
N PRO A 30 23.00 25.08 11.67
CA PRO A 30 23.30 23.90 12.51
C PRO A 30 23.84 24.26 13.93
N ALA A 31 24.12 23.25 14.78
CA ALA A 31 25.38 23.01 15.55
C ALA A 31 25.13 22.38 16.96
N PRO A 32 26.15 21.77 17.62
CA PRO A 32 26.93 20.62 17.16
C PRO A 32 26.98 19.50 18.22
N GLY A 33 27.25 18.27 17.75
CA GLY A 33 27.91 17.25 18.55
C GLY A 33 26.99 16.21 19.19
N GLN A 34 26.79 15.09 18.50
CA GLN A 34 27.08 13.79 19.10
C GLN A 34 27.80 12.92 18.08
N THR A 35 29.03 12.56 18.44
CA THR A 35 29.96 11.70 17.74
C THR A 35 29.35 10.32 17.55
N VAL A 36 29.21 9.87 16.30
CA VAL A 36 28.97 8.45 15.98
C VAL A 36 30.18 7.64 16.44
N SER A 37 29.98 6.76 17.43
CA SER A 37 30.93 5.70 17.79
C SER A 37 30.40 4.37 17.29
N PHE A 38 31.12 3.74 16.38
CA PHE A 38 30.96 2.33 16.04
C PHE A 38 31.96 1.53 16.88
N THR A 39 31.45 0.63 17.73
CA THR A 39 32.28 -0.33 18.48
C THR A 39 32.19 -1.70 17.78
N PRO A 40 33.31 -2.36 17.42
CA PRO A 40 33.28 -3.62 16.71
C PRO A 40 32.92 -4.80 17.65
N LEU A 41 32.20 -5.78 17.10
CA LEU A 41 31.78 -7.02 17.77
C LEU A 41 32.94 -7.99 17.99
N PRO A 42 32.91 -8.76 19.10
CA PRO A 42 33.35 -10.15 19.03
C PRO A 42 32.30 -11.13 19.58
N TYR A 43 31.89 -12.06 18.72
CA TYR A 43 31.60 -13.47 18.99
C TYR A 43 30.82 -13.86 20.27
N GLY A 44 29.55 -14.26 20.11
CA GLY A 44 28.75 -14.99 21.10
C GLY A 44 28.12 -16.26 20.51
N PRO A 45 27.84 -17.31 21.31
CA PRO A 45 27.46 -18.67 20.87
C PRO A 45 26.03 -18.78 20.28
N PRO A 46 25.72 -19.88 19.56
CA PRO A 46 24.47 -20.04 18.80
C PRO A 46 23.27 -20.47 19.68
N GLY A 47 22.09 -19.93 19.37
CA GLY A 47 20.82 -20.21 20.07
C GLY A 47 20.55 -19.13 21.11
N ILE A 48 19.76 -18.10 20.81
CA ILE A 48 18.34 -18.11 20.47
C ILE A 48 18.17 -16.94 19.49
N ALA A 49 17.62 -17.16 18.29
CA ALA A 49 17.32 -16.05 17.40
C ALA A 49 16.31 -15.14 18.10
N ALA A 50 16.76 -13.99 18.58
CA ALA A 50 15.86 -12.92 18.98
C ALA A 50 15.08 -12.54 17.73
N THR A 51 13.79 -12.85 17.69
CA THR A 51 12.87 -12.21 16.77
C THR A 51 13.14 -10.71 16.88
N PRO A 52 13.50 -10.00 15.80
CA PRO A 52 13.64 -8.56 15.88
C PRO A 52 12.26 -7.99 16.20
N THR A 53 12.04 -7.66 17.47
CA THR A 53 10.95 -6.79 17.87
C THR A 53 11.31 -5.43 17.30
N VAL A 54 10.77 -5.12 16.12
CA VAL A 54 10.85 -3.76 15.55
C VAL A 54 10.20 -2.84 16.57
N PRO A 55 10.93 -1.86 17.17
CA PRO A 55 10.33 -0.88 18.06
C PRO A 55 9.46 0.07 17.24
N GLY A 56 8.23 -0.36 16.94
CA GLY A 56 7.21 0.43 16.24
C GLY A 56 6.49 1.37 17.21
N GLY A 57 7.23 2.28 17.86
CA GLY A 57 6.64 3.34 18.67
C GLY A 57 6.41 4.58 17.82
N THR A 58 5.39 4.57 16.95
CA THR A 58 5.00 5.80 16.24
C THR A 58 4.27 6.71 17.22
N THR A 59 4.67 7.99 17.30
CA THR A 59 3.91 9.00 18.06
C THR A 59 2.47 9.03 17.52
N PRO A 60 1.44 8.85 18.36
CA PRO A 60 0.05 8.92 17.91
C PRO A 60 -0.22 10.24 17.20
N ILE A 61 -0.74 10.17 15.98
CA ILE A 61 -1.12 11.36 15.21
C ILE A 61 -2.55 11.75 15.63
N PRO A 62 -2.78 12.97 16.16
CA PRO A 62 -4.12 13.39 16.56
C PRO A 62 -5.14 13.27 15.42
N GLY A 63 -6.29 12.64 15.69
CA GLY A 63 -7.35 12.43 14.71
C GLY A 63 -7.12 11.26 13.74
N TRP A 64 -6.05 10.48 13.93
CA TRP A 64 -5.77 9.28 13.16
C TRP A 64 -5.98 8.04 14.02
N THR A 65 -6.43 6.96 13.39
CA THR A 65 -6.59 5.65 14.01
C THR A 65 -5.51 4.72 13.50
N GLU A 66 -4.75 4.12 14.41
CA GLU A 66 -3.75 3.10 14.07
C GLU A 66 -4.41 1.72 13.93
N TYR A 67 -4.03 1.02 12.87
CA TYR A 67 -4.39 -0.37 12.61
C TYR A 67 -3.11 -1.20 12.59
N SER A 68 -2.98 -2.11 13.56
CA SER A 68 -1.83 -3.02 13.66
C SER A 68 -2.17 -4.38 13.06
N GLN A 69 -1.26 -4.91 12.24
CA GLN A 69 -1.32 -6.22 11.59
C GLN A 69 -0.04 -6.99 11.92
N PRO A 70 0.12 -7.46 13.16
CA PRO A 70 1.35 -8.12 13.61
C PRO A 70 1.66 -9.41 12.83
N GLU A 71 0.64 -10.12 12.36
CA GLU A 71 0.77 -11.30 11.49
C GLU A 71 1.46 -11.00 10.16
N ASP A 72 1.34 -9.75 9.69
CA ASP A 72 1.94 -9.24 8.47
C ASP A 72 3.14 -8.30 8.71
N GLY A 73 3.50 -8.08 9.98
CA GLY A 73 4.66 -7.29 10.37
C GLY A 73 4.54 -5.78 10.12
N PHE A 74 3.32 -5.22 10.02
CA PHE A 74 3.13 -3.79 9.81
C PHE A 74 2.07 -3.16 10.71
N ALA A 75 2.13 -1.84 10.82
CA ALA A 75 1.07 -1.00 11.37
C ALA A 75 0.88 0.23 10.46
N ILE A 76 -0.36 0.70 10.36
CA ILE A 76 -0.71 1.88 9.57
C ILE A 76 -1.68 2.77 10.32
N ALA A 77 -1.36 4.07 10.39
CA ALA A 77 -2.30 5.07 10.87
C ALA A 77 -3.09 5.63 9.69
N LEU A 78 -4.42 5.74 9.83
CA LEU A 78 -5.30 6.37 8.84
C LEU A 78 -6.08 7.54 9.45
N PRO A 79 -6.41 8.59 8.68
CA PRO A 79 -7.26 9.68 9.15
C PRO A 79 -8.65 9.20 9.63
N GLY A 80 -9.29 9.94 10.52
CA GLY A 80 -10.55 9.54 11.16
C GLY A 80 -11.75 9.32 10.22
N SER A 81 -11.72 9.82 8.98
CA SER A 81 -12.73 9.53 7.95
C SER A 81 -12.58 8.14 7.32
N TRP A 82 -11.42 7.50 7.49
CA TRP A 82 -11.13 6.22 6.85
C TRP A 82 -11.76 5.06 7.60
N ARG A 83 -12.18 4.04 6.85
CA ARG A 83 -12.72 2.79 7.40
C ARG A 83 -12.01 1.60 6.77
N LYS A 84 -11.40 0.77 7.62
CA LYS A 84 -10.88 -0.55 7.24
C LYS A 84 -12.05 -1.48 6.90
N ILE A 85 -11.95 -2.18 5.78
CA ILE A 85 -12.85 -3.29 5.43
C ILE A 85 -12.01 -4.56 5.41
N ASN A 86 -12.54 -5.64 6.00
CA ASN A 86 -11.86 -6.92 5.93
C ASN A 86 -11.88 -7.42 4.46
N PRO A 87 -10.71 -7.69 3.86
CA PRO A 87 -10.64 -8.11 2.46
C PRO A 87 -11.23 -9.51 2.22
N ASP A 88 -11.56 -10.28 3.26
CA ASP A 88 -12.18 -11.59 3.07
C ASP A 88 -13.53 -11.47 2.31
N PRO A 89 -13.81 -12.36 1.33
CA PRO A 89 -14.98 -12.21 0.47
C PRO A 89 -16.32 -12.20 1.22
N ALA A 90 -16.43 -12.93 2.33
CA ALA A 90 -17.68 -13.05 3.08
C ALA A 90 -17.96 -11.78 3.88
N SER A 91 -16.97 -11.26 4.60
CA SER A 91 -17.08 -9.98 5.31
C SER A 91 -17.32 -8.83 4.35
N LEU A 92 -16.63 -8.82 3.20
CA LEU A 92 -16.84 -7.79 2.20
C LEU A 92 -18.28 -7.81 1.66
N ALA A 93 -18.81 -9.00 1.32
CA ALA A 93 -20.20 -9.15 0.89
C ALA A 93 -21.20 -8.66 1.95
N ASN A 94 -20.95 -8.99 3.23
CA ASN A 94 -21.76 -8.53 4.35
C ASN A 94 -21.74 -7.00 4.50
N VAL A 95 -20.55 -6.38 4.40
CA VAL A 95 -20.41 -4.91 4.45
C VAL A 95 -21.17 -4.25 3.31
N ILE A 96 -21.03 -4.75 2.09
CA ILE A 96 -21.75 -4.23 0.92
C ILE A 96 -23.27 -4.38 1.10
N GLN A 97 -23.73 -5.51 1.63
CA GLN A 97 -25.16 -5.71 1.91
C GLN A 97 -25.69 -4.75 2.97
N MET A 98 -24.95 -4.53 4.06
CA MET A 98 -25.33 -3.56 5.09
C MET A 98 -25.37 -2.14 4.52
N LEU A 99 -24.35 -1.75 3.75
CA LEU A 99 -24.32 -0.45 3.07
C LEU A 99 -25.51 -0.31 2.13
N ARG A 100 -25.88 -1.34 1.37
CA ARG A 100 -26.99 -1.26 0.41
C ARG A 100 -28.33 -0.97 1.09
N GLN A 101 -28.51 -1.38 2.34
CA GLN A 101 -29.71 -1.07 3.13
C GLN A 101 -29.73 0.38 3.64
N GLN A 102 -28.57 1.00 3.83
CA GLN A 102 -28.43 2.33 4.43
C GLN A 102 -28.22 3.43 3.39
N ASN A 103 -27.39 3.13 2.39
CA ASN A 103 -26.99 4.01 1.30
C ASN A 103 -26.63 3.14 0.07
N PRO A 104 -27.59 2.90 -0.83
CA PRO A 104 -27.38 2.11 -2.05
C PRO A 104 -26.24 2.64 -2.94
N GLU A 105 -26.12 3.95 -3.07
CA GLU A 105 -25.07 4.60 -3.89
C GLU A 105 -23.67 4.32 -3.32
N LEU A 106 -23.50 4.47 -2.00
CA LEU A 106 -22.23 4.14 -1.36
C LEU A 106 -21.91 2.64 -1.47
N ALA A 107 -22.92 1.77 -1.40
CA ALA A 107 -22.73 0.34 -1.59
C ALA A 107 -22.19 0.01 -2.99
N GLU A 108 -22.71 0.66 -4.04
CA GLU A 108 -22.22 0.51 -5.40
C GLU A 108 -20.77 1.01 -5.55
N LEU A 109 -20.43 2.14 -4.93
CA LEU A 109 -19.06 2.66 -4.92
C LEU A 109 -18.08 1.67 -4.26
N VAL A 110 -18.40 1.19 -3.05
CA VAL A 110 -17.57 0.21 -2.34
C VAL A 110 -17.46 -1.08 -3.14
N GLU A 111 -18.57 -1.61 -3.67
CA GLU A 111 -18.58 -2.83 -4.47
C GLU A 111 -17.72 -2.69 -5.74
N SER A 112 -17.82 -1.55 -6.43
CA SER A 112 -17.01 -1.27 -7.62
C SER A 112 -15.52 -1.18 -7.31
N ALA A 113 -15.16 -0.54 -6.19
CA ALA A 113 -13.78 -0.43 -5.75
C ALA A 113 -13.23 -1.79 -5.31
N SER A 114 -14.01 -2.59 -4.58
CA SER A 114 -13.59 -3.92 -4.15
C SER A 114 -13.39 -4.90 -5.30
N ARG A 115 -14.16 -4.81 -6.39
CA ARG A 115 -13.90 -5.60 -7.60
C ARG A 115 -12.52 -5.34 -8.19
N ARG A 116 -12.02 -4.11 -8.11
CA ARG A 116 -10.66 -3.74 -8.56
C ARG A 116 -9.57 -4.22 -7.61
N LEU A 117 -9.94 -4.58 -6.37
CA LEU A 117 -9.06 -5.03 -5.30
C LEU A 117 -9.18 -6.54 -5.04
N GLN A 118 -9.58 -7.33 -6.03
CA GLN A 118 -9.65 -8.78 -5.88
C GLN A 118 -8.27 -9.42 -6.09
N SER A 119 -7.53 -9.61 -5.00
CA SER A 119 -6.30 -10.41 -4.95
C SER A 119 -6.24 -11.20 -3.65
N SER A 120 -5.73 -12.43 -3.69
CA SER A 120 -5.43 -13.21 -2.48
C SER A 120 -4.35 -12.58 -1.62
N ASP A 121 -3.51 -11.73 -2.23
CA ASP A 121 -2.35 -11.13 -1.57
C ASP A 121 -2.72 -9.84 -0.83
N ILE A 122 -3.98 -9.39 -0.87
CA ILE A 122 -4.44 -8.19 -0.17
C ILE A 122 -4.84 -8.54 1.27
N HIS A 123 -4.11 -7.97 2.22
CA HIS A 123 -4.27 -8.23 3.65
C HIS A 123 -4.92 -7.05 4.40
N PHE A 124 -5.00 -5.90 3.72
CA PHE A 124 -5.61 -4.70 4.26
C PHE A 124 -6.29 -3.91 3.15
N ILE A 125 -7.51 -3.46 3.40
CA ILE A 125 -8.22 -2.50 2.55
C ILE A 125 -8.84 -1.44 3.46
N ALA A 126 -8.72 -0.18 3.08
CA ALA A 126 -9.46 0.90 3.68
C ALA A 126 -9.91 1.91 2.63
N PHE A 127 -11.04 2.56 2.92
CA PHE A 127 -11.62 3.61 2.09
C PHE A 127 -11.77 4.88 2.92
N ASP A 128 -11.52 6.02 2.28
CA ASP A 128 -11.90 7.32 2.82
C ASP A 128 -13.41 7.52 2.69
N MET A 129 -14.12 7.63 3.81
CA MET A 129 -15.56 7.87 3.84
C MET A 129 -15.91 9.36 4.00
N SER A 130 -14.96 10.26 3.71
CA SER A 130 -15.19 11.70 3.66
C SER A 130 -16.24 12.06 2.60
N ALA A 131 -16.98 13.16 2.80
CA ALA A 131 -17.99 13.61 1.84
C ALA A 131 -17.33 13.96 0.50
N GLU A 132 -16.12 14.49 0.53
CA GLU A 132 -15.29 14.79 -0.64
C GLU A 132 -14.97 13.52 -1.43
N SER A 133 -14.52 12.46 -0.76
CA SER A 133 -14.23 11.20 -1.46
C SER A 133 -15.49 10.56 -2.02
N VAL A 134 -16.58 10.54 -1.27
CA VAL A 134 -17.86 9.95 -1.73
C VAL A 134 -18.41 10.71 -2.93
N SER A 135 -18.45 12.03 -2.86
CA SER A 135 -19.01 12.88 -3.93
C SER A 135 -18.18 12.92 -5.21
N SER A 136 -16.90 12.54 -5.15
CA SER A 136 -16.04 12.45 -6.34
C SER A 136 -16.42 11.29 -7.29
N GLY A 137 -17.23 10.33 -6.83
CA GLY A 137 -17.49 9.08 -7.56
C GLY A 137 -16.31 8.09 -7.54
N PHE A 138 -15.20 8.45 -6.88
CA PHE A 138 -14.05 7.59 -6.63
C PHE A 138 -13.74 7.55 -5.13
N LEU A 139 -13.97 6.39 -4.50
CA LEU A 139 -13.54 6.20 -3.12
C LEU A 139 -12.03 6.09 -3.07
N THR A 140 -11.38 7.16 -2.59
CA THR A 140 -9.97 7.16 -2.24
C THR A 140 -9.73 5.98 -1.32
N ASN A 141 -8.74 5.16 -1.67
CA ASN A 141 -8.54 3.87 -1.03
C ASN A 141 -7.06 3.60 -0.81
N LEU A 142 -6.81 2.68 0.11
CA LEU A 142 -5.50 2.16 0.44
C LEU A 142 -5.62 0.66 0.58
N ASN A 143 -4.67 -0.06 0.00
CA ASN A 143 -4.52 -1.48 0.23
C ASN A 143 -3.07 -1.79 0.63
N VAL A 144 -2.88 -2.92 1.32
CA VAL A 144 -1.56 -3.48 1.60
C VAL A 144 -1.54 -4.91 1.07
N LEU A 145 -0.53 -5.18 0.25
CA LEU A 145 -0.26 -6.53 -0.25
C LEU A 145 0.90 -7.14 0.52
N HIS A 146 0.79 -8.41 0.87
CA HIS A 146 1.87 -9.17 1.51
C HIS A 146 2.12 -10.45 0.71
N ARG A 147 3.35 -10.60 0.20
CA ARG A 147 3.75 -11.82 -0.51
C ARG A 147 5.24 -12.12 -0.32
N PRO A 148 5.63 -13.40 -0.28
CA PRO A 148 7.03 -13.76 -0.34
C PRO A 148 7.63 -13.39 -1.70
N LEU A 149 8.88 -12.94 -1.71
CA LEU A 149 9.65 -12.78 -2.94
C LEU A 149 10.45 -14.05 -3.24
N GLU A 150 10.72 -14.30 -4.52
CA GLU A 150 11.59 -15.40 -4.93
C GLU A 150 13.01 -15.21 -4.37
N GLY A 151 13.69 -16.32 -4.12
CA GLY A 151 15.05 -16.30 -3.57
C GLY A 151 16.00 -15.53 -4.49
N GLY A 152 16.71 -14.54 -3.92
CA GLY A 152 17.67 -13.71 -4.66
C GLY A 152 17.08 -12.44 -5.28
N THR A 153 15.76 -12.24 -5.23
CA THR A 153 15.15 -10.95 -5.61
C THR A 153 15.56 -9.88 -4.61
N THR A 154 16.21 -8.81 -5.10
CA THR A 154 16.52 -7.62 -4.30
C THR A 154 15.38 -6.61 -4.40
N LEU A 155 15.26 -5.73 -3.40
CA LEU A 155 14.32 -4.61 -3.42
C LEU A 155 14.46 -3.77 -4.70
N GLU A 156 15.69 -3.53 -5.14
CA GLU A 156 15.98 -2.78 -6.37
C GLU A 156 15.44 -3.47 -7.62
N SER A 157 15.76 -4.75 -7.80
CA SER A 157 15.30 -5.54 -8.96
C SER A 157 13.78 -5.70 -8.99
N PHE A 158 13.16 -5.81 -7.81
CA PHE A 158 11.71 -5.83 -7.67
C PHE A 158 11.11 -4.47 -8.05
N GLY A 159 11.71 -3.37 -7.60
CA GLY A 159 11.33 -2.02 -7.99
C GLY A 159 11.39 -1.78 -9.49
N ASP A 160 12.48 -2.19 -10.14
CA ASP A 160 12.66 -2.08 -11.59
C ASP A 160 11.58 -2.84 -12.35
N ALA A 161 11.28 -4.07 -11.94
CA ALA A 161 10.24 -4.87 -12.54
C ALA A 161 8.85 -4.21 -12.40
N ASN A 162 8.55 -3.59 -11.25
CA ASN A 162 7.29 -2.85 -11.07
C ASN A 162 7.20 -1.62 -11.97
N VAL A 163 8.30 -0.85 -12.11
CA VAL A 163 8.35 0.30 -13.03
C VAL A 163 8.10 -0.15 -14.46
N GLN A 164 8.81 -1.19 -14.92
CA GLN A 164 8.64 -1.73 -16.27
C GLN A 164 7.20 -2.21 -16.54
N GLU A 165 6.55 -2.80 -15.54
CA GLU A 165 5.16 -3.24 -15.68
C GLU A 165 4.19 -2.05 -15.74
N LEU A 166 4.38 -1.05 -14.89
CA LEU A 166 3.58 0.17 -14.90
C LEU A 166 3.76 0.98 -16.19
N GLU A 167 4.95 1.01 -16.78
CA GLU A 167 5.22 1.66 -18.06
C GLU A 167 4.52 1.00 -19.26
N ARG A 168 4.08 -0.26 -19.10
CA ARG A 168 3.28 -0.96 -20.12
C ARG A 168 1.80 -0.59 -20.09
N LEU A 169 1.35 0.15 -19.08
CA LEU A 169 -0.02 0.63 -19.00
C LEU A 169 -0.26 1.72 -20.05
N THR A 170 -1.28 1.53 -20.88
CA THR A 170 -1.63 2.46 -21.97
C THR A 170 -2.12 3.83 -21.50
N ASP A 171 -2.56 3.91 -20.24
CA ASP A 171 -3.20 5.11 -19.67
C ASP A 171 -2.32 5.82 -18.65
N LEU A 172 -1.00 5.56 -18.65
CA LEU A 172 -0.05 6.32 -17.84
C LEU A 172 0.04 7.76 -18.36
N SER A 173 -0.36 8.73 -17.54
CA SER A 173 -0.43 10.15 -17.93
C SER A 173 0.72 11.00 -17.37
N SER A 174 1.64 10.39 -16.62
CA SER A 174 2.82 11.03 -16.06
C SER A 174 4.00 10.05 -15.97
N PRO A 175 5.26 10.50 -16.10
CA PRO A 175 6.41 9.66 -15.77
C PRO A 175 6.31 9.12 -14.35
N ILE A 176 6.75 7.87 -14.16
CA ILE A 176 6.81 7.25 -12.84
C ILE A 176 7.97 7.88 -12.07
N GLN A 177 7.68 8.50 -10.93
CA GLN A 177 8.69 8.98 -10.00
C GLN A 177 9.04 7.86 -9.05
N ARG A 178 10.33 7.52 -8.97
CA ARG A 178 10.86 6.55 -8.02
C ARG A 178 11.73 7.23 -6.99
N GLN A 179 11.55 6.84 -5.73
CA GLN A 179 12.34 7.33 -4.62
C GLN A 179 12.67 6.18 -3.66
N ASP A 180 13.94 6.07 -3.27
CA ASP A 180 14.35 5.21 -2.17
C ASP A 180 13.94 5.85 -0.85
N VAL A 181 13.36 5.04 0.04
CA VAL A 181 12.83 5.50 1.33
C VAL A 181 13.37 4.62 2.45
N GLN A 182 13.60 5.21 3.61
CA GLN A 182 14.00 4.49 4.82
C GLN A 182 12.84 4.47 5.80
N TRP A 183 12.31 3.29 6.08
CA TRP A 183 11.27 3.07 7.10
C TRP A 183 11.90 2.58 8.41
N PRO A 184 11.18 2.70 9.54
CA PRO A 184 11.58 2.02 10.78
C PRO A 184 11.79 0.51 10.60
N ALA A 185 11.03 -0.11 9.69
CA ALA A 185 11.11 -1.53 9.37
C ALA A 185 12.24 -1.88 8.38
N GLY A 186 12.94 -0.89 7.79
CA GLY A 186 14.01 -1.12 6.82
C GLY A 186 13.89 -0.27 5.54
N PRO A 187 14.78 -0.51 4.56
CA PRO A 187 14.72 0.19 3.28
C PRO A 187 13.44 -0.18 2.50
N GLY A 188 12.95 0.77 1.72
CA GLY A 188 11.79 0.59 0.84
C GLY A 188 11.90 1.45 -0.42
N LEU A 189 10.91 1.30 -1.30
CA LEU A 189 10.77 2.10 -2.52
C LEU A 189 9.39 2.77 -2.53
N CYS A 190 9.36 4.02 -2.97
CA CYS A 190 8.15 4.77 -3.24
C CYS A 190 8.05 5.02 -4.74
N LEU A 191 6.94 4.60 -5.34
CA LEU A 191 6.60 4.88 -6.73
C LEU A 191 5.38 5.80 -6.77
N ARG A 192 5.48 6.92 -7.48
CA ARG A 192 4.38 7.87 -7.68
C ARG A 192 4.11 8.05 -9.15
N TYR A 193 2.84 7.90 -9.53
CA TYR A 193 2.39 7.97 -10.91
C TYR A 193 0.91 8.36 -10.98
N THR A 194 0.47 8.77 -12.16
CA THR A 194 -0.94 9.00 -12.49
C THR A 194 -1.32 8.08 -13.66
N VAL A 195 -2.42 7.37 -13.48
CA VAL A 195 -3.00 6.49 -14.50
C VAL A 195 -4.46 6.87 -14.70
N GLY A 196 -4.91 6.96 -15.94
CA GLY A 196 -6.32 7.11 -16.27
C GLY A 196 -7.06 5.81 -15.97
N LEU A 197 -8.20 5.91 -15.28
CA LEU A 197 -9.07 4.76 -15.04
C LEU A 197 -10.39 4.96 -15.78
N ASP A 198 -10.80 3.95 -16.55
CA ASP A 198 -12.14 3.93 -17.10
C ASP A 198 -13.15 3.70 -15.96
N THR A 199 -14.14 4.59 -15.87
CA THR A 199 -15.29 4.39 -14.99
C THR A 199 -16.33 3.48 -15.68
N PRO A 200 -17.25 2.83 -14.94
CA PRO A 200 -18.29 1.97 -15.50
C PRO A 200 -19.24 2.62 -16.54
N GLY A 201 -19.10 3.92 -16.86
CA GLY A 201 -19.82 4.62 -17.92
C GLY A 201 -18.96 5.02 -19.14
N GLY A 202 -17.69 4.61 -19.21
CA GLY A 202 -16.78 4.98 -20.30
C GLY A 202 -16.27 6.43 -20.24
N GLN A 203 -16.54 7.14 -19.14
CA GLN A 203 -15.93 8.44 -18.86
C GLN A 203 -14.60 8.23 -18.12
N ARG A 204 -13.57 8.94 -18.58
CA ARG A 204 -12.25 8.99 -17.95
C ARG A 204 -12.33 9.79 -16.65
N ALA A 205 -11.85 9.21 -15.55
CA ALA A 205 -11.58 9.89 -14.30
C ALA A 205 -10.09 10.19 -14.16
#